data_AF-A0A7C4N2G5-F1
#
_entry.id   AF-A0A7C4N2G5-F1
#
_cell.length_a   1.000
_cell.length_b   1.000
_cell.length_c   1.000
_cell.angle_alpha   90.00
_cell.angle_beta   90.00
_cell.angle_gamma   90.00
#
_symmetry.space_group_name_H-M   'P 1'
#
loop_
_entity.id
_entity.type
_entity.pdbx_description
1 polymer ?
#
loop_
_entity_poly.entity_id
_entity_poly.type
_entity_poly.pdbx_seq_one_letter_code
_entity_poly.pdbx_strand_id
1 'polypeptide(L)'
;MDSYCVLLKDFTIISPGTIIKRQNNKLNKLQQGVFEAYDDGVVVKNVIDLKNNSFIAAEGIIYPDKDDILYYYVTSFATSPKASKAMKIIYEWPLYQKHQELSLHIEQFVKTAFVPEQILEFQKNDTLQTLFVPIQQYFRIGRYKERRNIERVCYEKFKFWLDTLRIGEHITYLASVTSTSTHTPTFYSAGTKPHEVTHHYLEQEEFAFNPTHGGHIKLNAIVDGKKQFIVDAGSNYIGRGVKTTLFTAKQIATALKKAYPEYEFIPLAGRGAFGVQQSY
;
A
#
# COMPACT_ATOMS: atom_id res chain seq x y z
N MET A 1 30.68 -19.72 -2.47
CA MET A 1 29.31 -20.30 -2.50
C MET A 1 29.03 -20.82 -1.12
N ASP A 2 27.96 -20.34 -0.51
CA ASP A 2 27.59 -20.74 0.84
C ASP A 2 27.20 -22.22 0.83
N SER A 3 27.77 -23.01 1.74
CA SER A 3 27.74 -24.48 1.69
C SER A 3 26.35 -25.12 1.86
N TYR A 4 25.31 -24.30 1.96
CA TYR A 4 23.94 -24.69 2.29
C TYR A 4 22.92 -24.20 1.24
N CYS A 5 23.39 -23.62 0.13
CA CYS A 5 22.58 -23.12 -0.99
C CYS A 5 23.16 -23.67 -2.31
N VAL A 6 22.35 -24.38 -3.09
CA VAL A 6 22.78 -25.07 -4.32
C VAL A 6 22.00 -24.55 -5.52
N LEU A 7 22.65 -24.50 -6.69
CA LEU A 7 22.00 -24.09 -7.94
C LEU A 7 20.82 -25.01 -8.28
N LEU A 8 19.63 -24.43 -8.47
CA LEU A 8 18.43 -25.13 -8.89
C LEU A 8 18.41 -25.21 -10.42
N LYS A 9 18.66 -26.41 -10.95
CA LYS A 9 18.67 -26.66 -12.40
C LYS A 9 17.32 -27.10 -12.95
N ASP A 10 16.50 -27.74 -12.12
CA ASP A 10 15.20 -28.31 -12.48
C ASP A 10 14.32 -28.33 -11.22
N PHE A 11 13.04 -27.98 -11.35
CA PHE A 11 12.07 -28.00 -10.24
C PHE A 11 11.67 -29.41 -9.81
N THR A 12 11.92 -30.44 -10.64
CA THR A 12 11.66 -31.84 -10.28
C THR A 12 12.53 -32.35 -9.13
N ILE A 13 13.63 -31.67 -8.80
CA ILE A 13 14.59 -32.10 -7.76
C ILE A 13 14.22 -31.58 -6.37
N ILE A 14 13.23 -30.69 -6.27
CA ILE A 14 12.80 -30.09 -5.01
C ILE A 14 11.35 -30.47 -4.71
N SER A 15 11.02 -30.58 -3.43
CA SER A 15 9.66 -30.84 -2.95
C SER A 15 9.00 -29.56 -2.45
N PRO A 16 7.65 -29.50 -2.39
CA PRO A 16 6.95 -28.44 -1.68
C PRO A 16 7.50 -28.25 -0.26
N GLY A 17 7.58 -27.00 0.20
CA GLY A 17 8.23 -26.61 1.44
C GLY A 17 9.73 -26.30 1.31
N THR A 18 10.35 -26.57 0.15
CA THR A 18 11.77 -26.22 -0.07
C THR A 18 11.93 -24.71 -0.23
N ILE A 19 12.85 -24.10 0.51
CA ILE A 19 13.15 -22.68 0.34
C ILE A 19 13.99 -22.51 -0.93
N ILE A 20 13.56 -21.63 -1.82
CA ILE A 20 14.27 -21.23 -3.03
C ILE A 20 14.69 -19.77 -2.96
N LYS A 21 15.81 -19.45 -3.61
CA LYS A 21 16.37 -18.11 -3.71
C LYS A 21 16.56 -17.73 -5.18
N ARG A 22 16.05 -16.57 -5.56
CA ARG A 22 16.23 -15.96 -6.88
C ARG A 22 17.26 -14.85 -6.79
N GLN A 23 18.20 -14.85 -7.72
CA GLN A 23 19.13 -13.74 -7.93
C GLN A 23 19.08 -13.29 -9.39
N ASN A 24 18.83 -12.00 -9.60
CA ASN A 24 18.90 -11.35 -10.91
C ASN A 24 19.66 -10.03 -10.78
N ASN A 25 20.90 -10.01 -11.25
CA ASN A 25 21.77 -8.85 -11.10
C ASN A 25 21.32 -7.68 -11.99
N LYS A 26 20.69 -7.93 -13.15
CA LYS A 26 20.22 -6.88 -14.07
C LYS A 26 18.97 -6.17 -13.56
N LEU A 27 18.00 -6.95 -13.08
CA LEU A 27 16.76 -6.42 -12.49
C LEU A 27 16.94 -6.02 -11.02
N ASN A 28 18.16 -6.18 -10.48
CA ASN A 28 18.49 -5.85 -9.11
C ASN A 28 17.62 -6.60 -8.07
N LYS A 29 17.23 -7.84 -8.37
CA LYS A 29 16.37 -8.67 -7.53
C LYS A 29 17.19 -9.71 -6.76
N LEU A 30 17.01 -9.74 -5.45
CA LEU A 30 17.47 -10.82 -4.58
C LEU A 30 16.29 -11.24 -3.69
N GLN A 31 15.67 -12.35 -4.04
CA GLN A 31 14.40 -12.76 -3.44
C GLN A 31 14.48 -14.20 -2.94
N GLN A 32 13.64 -14.52 -1.97
CA GLN A 32 13.51 -15.84 -1.38
C GLN A 32 12.03 -16.16 -1.23
N GLY A 33 11.67 -17.43 -1.33
CA GLY A 33 10.32 -17.92 -1.11
C GLY A 33 10.32 -19.43 -0.86
N VAL A 34 9.20 -19.95 -0.36
CA VAL A 34 8.99 -21.37 -0.09
C VAL A 34 8.27 -21.98 -1.29
N PHE A 35 8.91 -22.92 -1.97
CA PHE A 35 8.35 -23.58 -3.14
C PHE A 35 7.09 -24.37 -2.78
N GLU A 36 6.03 -24.21 -3.57
CA GLU A 36 4.78 -24.96 -3.44
C GLU A 36 4.52 -25.83 -4.67
N ALA A 37 4.62 -25.25 -5.86
CA ALA A 37 4.37 -25.93 -7.12
C ALA A 37 5.03 -25.20 -8.29
N TYR A 38 5.09 -25.88 -9.43
CA TYR A 38 5.49 -25.31 -10.71
C TYR A 38 4.36 -25.52 -11.72
N ASP A 39 3.78 -24.42 -12.22
CA ASP A 39 2.70 -24.41 -13.21
C ASP A 39 2.80 -23.12 -14.05
N ASP A 40 3.46 -23.19 -15.20
CA ASP A 40 3.89 -22.06 -16.06
C ASP A 40 4.73 -20.96 -15.38
N GLY A 41 4.95 -21.09 -14.07
CA GLY A 41 5.68 -20.22 -13.18
C GLY A 41 5.87 -20.92 -11.83
N VAL A 42 6.80 -20.42 -11.03
CA VAL A 42 7.14 -20.99 -9.73
C VAL A 42 6.22 -20.41 -8.68
N VAL A 43 5.30 -21.22 -8.15
CA VAL A 43 4.42 -20.83 -7.06
C VAL A 43 5.19 -20.90 -5.75
N VAL A 44 5.22 -19.79 -5.02
CA VAL A 44 5.95 -19.65 -3.77
C VAL A 44 5.10 -19.01 -2.68
N LYS A 45 5.36 -19.42 -1.44
CA LYS A 45 4.88 -18.74 -0.22
C LYS A 45 5.98 -17.92 0.43
N ASN A 46 5.57 -16.99 1.31
CA ASN A 46 6.45 -16.16 2.12
C ASN A 46 7.57 -15.50 1.31
N VAL A 47 7.18 -14.69 0.32
CA VAL A 47 8.12 -14.03 -0.58
C VAL A 47 8.83 -12.90 0.15
N ILE A 48 10.15 -12.98 0.24
CA ILE A 48 11.02 -12.04 0.96
C ILE A 48 12.02 -11.45 -0.04
N ASP A 49 12.16 -10.13 -0.05
CA ASP A 49 13.24 -9.40 -0.70
C ASP A 49 14.40 -9.28 0.28
N LEU A 50 15.43 -10.11 0.05
CA LEU A 50 16.63 -10.16 0.86
C LEU A 50 17.54 -8.95 0.63
N LYS A 51 17.37 -8.21 -0.47
CA LYS A 51 18.15 -7.01 -0.75
C LYS A 51 17.60 -5.81 0.01
N ASN A 52 16.28 -5.65 0.02
CA ASN A 52 15.59 -4.54 0.68
C ASN A 52 15.12 -4.88 2.11
N ASN A 53 15.40 -6.09 2.59
CA ASN A 53 15.02 -6.59 3.91
C ASN A 53 13.51 -6.53 4.15
N SER A 54 12.70 -6.92 3.16
CA SER A 54 11.24 -6.79 3.25
C SER A 54 10.49 -8.05 2.87
N PHE A 55 9.43 -8.34 3.61
CA PHE A 55 8.35 -9.23 3.21
C PHE A 55 7.55 -8.59 2.08
N ILE A 56 7.42 -9.30 0.96
CA ILE A 56 6.75 -8.82 -0.25
C ILE A 56 5.30 -9.33 -0.30
N ALA A 57 5.09 -10.63 -0.11
CA ALA A 57 3.78 -11.26 -0.22
C ALA A 57 3.73 -12.62 0.48
N ALA A 58 2.55 -13.01 0.97
CA ALA A 58 2.32 -14.34 1.54
C ALA A 58 2.33 -15.44 0.48
N GLU A 59 1.88 -15.11 -0.73
CA GLU A 59 1.87 -15.99 -1.89
C GLU A 59 2.29 -15.18 -3.12
N GLY A 60 2.98 -15.82 -4.05
CA GLY A 60 3.40 -15.19 -5.29
C GLY A 60 3.80 -16.21 -6.35
N ILE A 61 3.84 -15.76 -7.60
CA ILE A 61 4.32 -16.55 -8.73
C ILE A 61 5.57 -15.86 -9.27
N ILE A 62 6.68 -16.60 -9.30
CA ILE A 62 7.92 -16.18 -9.95
C ILE A 62 7.90 -16.74 -11.36
N TYR A 63 7.79 -15.86 -12.35
CA TYR A 63 8.08 -16.20 -13.75
C TYR A 63 9.59 -16.01 -13.97
N PRO A 64 10.37 -17.09 -14.13
CA PRO A 64 11.82 -16.97 -14.31
C PRO A 64 12.15 -16.28 -15.63
N ASP A 65 12.99 -15.27 -15.56
CA ASP A 65 13.64 -14.59 -16.67
C ASP A 65 14.94 -15.32 -17.04
N LYS A 66 15.44 -15.16 -18.27
CA LYS A 66 16.70 -15.75 -18.75
C LYS A 66 17.92 -15.35 -17.92
N ASP A 67 17.85 -14.19 -17.25
CA ASP A 67 18.91 -13.64 -16.40
C ASP A 67 18.71 -14.00 -14.92
N ASP A 68 17.69 -14.78 -14.57
CA ASP A 68 17.50 -15.31 -13.22
C ASP A 68 18.40 -16.51 -12.96
N ILE A 69 19.06 -16.48 -11.81
CA ILE A 69 19.74 -17.64 -11.25
C ILE A 69 18.93 -18.07 -10.03
N LEU A 70 18.43 -19.30 -10.07
CA LEU A 70 17.67 -19.90 -8.98
C LEU A 70 18.56 -20.85 -8.18
N TYR A 71 18.42 -20.77 -6.86
CA TYR A 71 19.05 -21.65 -5.91
C TYR A 71 17.98 -22.26 -5.01
N TYR A 72 18.31 -23.36 -4.36
CA TYR A 72 17.50 -23.92 -3.29
C TYR A 72 18.39 -24.23 -2.08
N TYR A 73 17.77 -24.19 -0.91
CA TYR A 73 18.44 -24.52 0.33
C TYR A 73 18.33 -26.03 0.60
N VAL A 74 19.46 -26.65 0.93
CA VAL A 74 19.55 -28.11 1.15
C VAL A 74 19.35 -28.51 2.62
N THR A 75 19.27 -27.53 3.51
CA THR A 75 19.06 -27.72 4.95
C THR A 75 17.69 -27.17 5.38
N SER A 76 17.23 -27.59 6.55
CA SER A 76 16.03 -27.06 7.21
C SER A 76 16.27 -27.01 8.71
N PHE A 77 15.33 -26.42 9.46
CA PHE A 77 15.34 -26.52 10.92
C PHE A 77 15.19 -27.95 11.45
N ALA A 78 14.62 -28.87 10.67
CA ALA A 78 14.49 -30.27 11.06
C ALA A 78 15.79 -31.07 10.85
N THR A 79 16.64 -30.66 9.89
CA THR A 79 17.82 -31.45 9.48
C THR A 79 19.15 -30.82 9.89
N SER A 80 19.18 -29.53 10.23
CA SER A 80 20.43 -28.84 10.57
C SER A 80 20.79 -28.98 12.06
N PRO A 81 22.04 -29.35 12.39
CA PRO A 81 22.53 -29.33 13.78
C PRO A 81 22.64 -27.92 14.36
N LYS A 82 22.49 -26.87 13.53
CA LYS A 82 22.56 -25.46 13.95
C LYS A 82 21.21 -24.89 14.36
N ALA A 83 20.12 -25.66 14.23
CA ALA A 83 18.74 -25.23 14.49
C ALA A 83 18.57 -24.57 15.87
N SER A 84 19.03 -25.22 16.95
CA SER A 84 18.89 -24.67 18.31
C SER A 84 19.62 -23.35 18.50
N LYS A 85 20.81 -23.20 17.88
CA LYS A 85 21.59 -21.95 17.96
C LYS A 85 20.91 -20.82 17.20
N ALA A 86 20.34 -21.11 16.03
CA ALA A 86 19.59 -20.13 15.25
C ALA A 86 18.30 -19.69 15.96
N MET A 87 17.55 -20.62 16.55
CA MET A 87 16.32 -20.30 17.30
C MET A 87 16.58 -19.43 18.53
N LYS A 88 17.73 -19.59 19.18
CA LYS A 88 18.11 -18.75 20.32
C LYS A 88 18.11 -17.25 19.96
N ILE A 89 18.53 -16.90 18.74
CA ILE A 89 18.49 -15.51 18.24
C ILE A 89 17.05 -14.97 18.18
N ILE A 90 16.09 -15.83 17.80
CA ILE A 90 14.66 -15.48 17.77
C ILE A 90 14.13 -15.29 19.20
N TYR A 91 14.47 -16.21 20.12
CA TYR A 91 13.99 -16.16 21.51
C TYR A 91 14.53 -14.96 22.30
N GLU A 92 15.74 -14.48 21.95
CA GLU A 92 16.36 -13.30 22.55
C GLU A 92 15.87 -11.98 21.92
N TRP A 93 15.11 -12.03 20.82
CA TRP A 93 14.61 -10.84 20.15
C TRP A 93 13.51 -10.15 20.98
N PRO A 94 13.64 -8.84 21.30
CA PRO A 94 12.69 -8.17 22.19
C PRO A 94 11.23 -8.21 21.75
N LEU A 95 10.95 -8.16 20.44
CA LEU A 95 9.57 -8.24 19.95
C LEU A 95 8.97 -9.64 20.07
N TYR A 96 9.78 -10.69 20.00
CA TYR A 96 9.33 -12.05 20.31
C TYR A 96 8.89 -12.15 21.78
N GLN A 97 9.73 -11.67 22.69
CA GLN A 97 9.45 -11.69 24.13
C GLN A 97 8.25 -10.82 24.50
N LYS A 98 8.04 -9.71 23.79
CA LYS A 98 6.90 -8.81 24.00
C LYS A 98 5.57 -9.38 23.49
N HIS A 99 5.61 -10.16 22.41
CA HIS A 99 4.43 -10.71 21.74
C HIS A 99 4.33 -12.23 21.91
N GLN A 100 4.26 -12.68 23.17
CA GLN A 100 4.26 -14.12 23.48
C GLN A 100 3.08 -14.86 22.84
N GLU A 101 1.94 -14.18 22.62
CA GLU A 101 0.77 -14.68 21.92
C GLU A 101 1.04 -15.10 20.47
N LEU A 102 2.09 -14.52 19.86
CA LEU A 102 2.50 -14.82 18.49
C LEU A 102 3.64 -15.85 18.41
N SER A 103 4.18 -16.32 19.54
CA SER A 103 5.42 -17.12 19.59
C SER A 103 5.40 -18.31 18.64
N LEU A 104 4.39 -19.18 18.73
CA LEU A 104 4.26 -20.37 17.87
C LEU A 104 4.19 -20.01 16.38
N HIS A 105 3.51 -18.92 16.04
CA HIS A 105 3.37 -18.47 14.66
C HIS A 105 4.68 -17.87 14.13
N ILE A 106 5.39 -17.07 14.94
CA ILE A 106 6.70 -16.52 14.59
C ILE A 106 7.69 -17.66 14.38
N GLU A 107 7.73 -18.64 15.30
CA GLU A 107 8.58 -19.83 15.15
C GLU A 107 8.28 -20.58 13.86
N GLN A 108 7.00 -20.81 13.54
CA GLN A 108 6.60 -21.51 12.33
C GLN A 108 7.00 -20.72 11.06
N PHE A 109 6.79 -19.40 11.05
CA PHE A 109 7.23 -18.54 9.96
C PHE A 109 8.75 -18.62 9.76
N VAL A 110 9.53 -18.54 10.85
CA VAL A 110 11.00 -18.64 10.77
C VAL A 110 11.43 -20.00 10.24
N LYS A 111 10.85 -21.09 10.78
CA LYS A 111 11.21 -22.48 10.41
C LYS A 111 10.85 -22.81 8.96
N THR A 112 9.87 -22.11 8.39
CA THR A 112 9.42 -22.31 7.00
C THR A 112 10.12 -21.39 6.02
N ALA A 113 10.37 -20.13 6.40
CA ALA A 113 10.88 -19.12 5.50
C ALA A 113 12.42 -18.98 5.51
N PHE A 114 13.12 -19.53 6.51
CA PHE A 114 14.59 -19.42 6.63
C PHE A 114 15.24 -20.76 6.99
N VAL A 115 16.55 -20.85 6.76
CA VAL A 115 17.37 -21.97 7.26
C VAL A 115 18.29 -21.53 8.40
N PRO A 116 18.68 -22.44 9.32
CA PRO A 116 19.52 -22.07 10.47
C PRO A 116 20.87 -21.44 10.09
N GLU A 117 21.52 -21.96 9.05
CA GLU A 117 22.79 -21.42 8.55
C GLU A 117 22.67 -19.95 8.11
N GLN A 118 21.58 -19.62 7.44
CA GLN A 118 21.29 -18.27 6.95
C GLN A 118 21.13 -17.27 8.10
N ILE A 119 20.39 -17.65 9.15
CA ILE A 119 20.20 -16.79 10.33
C ILE A 119 21.53 -16.54 11.05
N LEU A 120 22.36 -17.57 11.18
CA LEU A 120 23.67 -17.43 11.81
C LEU A 120 24.63 -16.59 10.97
N GLU A 121 24.51 -16.65 9.64
CA GLU A 121 25.25 -15.76 8.75
C GLU A 121 24.78 -14.30 8.90
N PHE A 122 23.48 -14.06 8.97
CA PHE A 122 22.95 -12.72 9.24
C PHE A 122 23.43 -12.16 10.58
N GLN A 123 23.48 -12.99 11.63
CA GLN A 123 24.07 -12.58 12.91
C GLN A 123 25.56 -12.24 12.76
N LYS A 124 26.33 -13.11 12.09
CA LYS A 124 27.78 -12.92 11.92
C LYS A 124 28.10 -11.64 11.14
N ASN A 125 27.28 -11.31 10.15
CA ASN A 125 27.48 -10.17 9.25
C ASN A 125 26.77 -8.89 9.72
N ASP A 126 26.20 -8.87 10.93
CA ASP A 126 25.40 -7.75 11.46
C ASP A 126 24.26 -7.30 10.52
N THR A 127 23.57 -8.30 9.94
CA THR A 127 22.48 -8.12 8.97
C THR A 127 21.18 -8.78 9.43
N LEU A 128 20.95 -8.86 10.74
CA LEU A 128 19.73 -9.46 11.31
C LEU A 128 18.43 -8.73 10.92
N GLN A 129 18.50 -7.50 10.42
CA GLN A 129 17.37 -6.82 9.79
C GLN A 129 16.75 -7.63 8.64
N THR A 130 17.55 -8.41 7.90
CA THR A 130 17.08 -9.29 6.80
C THR A 130 16.14 -10.38 7.31
N LEU A 131 16.24 -10.74 8.59
CA LEU A 131 15.36 -11.68 9.28
C LEU A 131 14.21 -10.96 10.01
N PHE A 132 14.54 -9.98 10.85
CA PHE A 132 13.57 -9.38 11.77
C PHE A 132 12.61 -8.40 11.11
N VAL A 133 12.99 -7.72 10.02
CA VAL A 133 12.07 -6.81 9.34
C VAL A 133 10.96 -7.61 8.64
N PRO A 134 11.23 -8.66 7.84
CA PRO A 134 10.17 -9.49 7.28
C PRO A 134 9.22 -10.08 8.34
N ILE A 135 9.73 -10.55 9.48
CA ILE A 135 8.89 -11.04 10.59
C ILE A 135 7.97 -9.93 11.11
N GLN A 136 8.51 -8.73 11.35
CA GLN A 136 7.70 -7.57 11.77
C GLN A 136 6.62 -7.21 10.75
N GLN A 137 6.95 -7.27 9.46
CA GLN A 137 6.02 -6.96 8.37
C GLN A 137 4.90 -8.00 8.23
N TYR A 138 5.24 -9.29 8.34
CA TYR A 138 4.27 -10.39 8.29
C TYR A 138 3.27 -10.33 9.45
N PHE A 139 3.77 -10.19 10.68
CA PHE A 139 2.95 -10.19 11.89
C PHE A 139 2.42 -8.82 12.30
N ARG A 140 2.79 -7.76 11.58
CA ARG A 140 2.42 -6.38 11.85
C ARG A 140 2.80 -5.90 13.25
N ILE A 141 3.99 -6.27 13.71
CA ILE A 141 4.52 -5.90 15.04
C ILE A 141 5.73 -4.97 14.93
N GLY A 142 6.07 -4.31 16.05
CA GLY A 142 7.27 -3.47 16.13
C GLY A 142 7.13 -2.10 15.44
N ARG A 143 8.16 -1.70 14.70
CA ARG A 143 8.15 -0.42 13.95
C ARG A 143 7.51 -0.54 12.57
N TYR A 144 6.89 -1.68 12.26
CA TYR A 144 6.11 -1.83 11.06
C TYR A 144 4.89 -0.90 11.09
N LYS A 145 4.96 0.17 10.30
CA LYS A 145 3.78 0.88 9.82
C LYS A 145 3.52 0.35 8.44
N GLU A 146 2.34 -0.24 8.22
CA GLU A 146 1.88 -0.60 6.87
C GLU A 146 2.10 0.63 5.98
N ARG A 147 3.08 0.57 5.06
CA ARG A 147 3.21 1.60 4.03
C ARG A 147 2.10 1.35 3.02
N ARG A 148 0.84 1.58 3.42
CA ARG A 148 -0.18 1.94 2.44
C ARG A 148 0.34 3.19 1.76
N ASN A 149 0.29 3.22 0.43
CA ASN A 149 0.45 4.49 -0.25
C ASN A 149 -0.74 5.35 0.17
N ILE A 150 -0.53 6.20 1.18
CA ILE A 150 -1.55 7.05 1.80
C ILE A 150 -2.22 7.93 0.73
N GLU A 151 -1.46 8.38 -0.27
CA GLU A 151 -1.97 9.14 -1.41
C GLU A 151 -2.92 8.30 -2.27
N ARG A 152 -2.58 7.02 -2.50
CA ARG A 152 -3.47 6.08 -3.20
C ARG A 152 -4.75 5.79 -2.42
N VAL A 153 -4.67 5.64 -1.10
CA VAL A 153 -5.86 5.42 -0.25
C VAL A 153 -6.78 6.64 -0.29
N CYS A 154 -6.21 7.85 -0.16
CA CYS A 154 -6.93 9.11 -0.31
C CYS A 154 -7.63 9.20 -1.68
N TYR A 155 -6.88 8.91 -2.76
CA TYR A 155 -7.37 8.87 -4.13
C TYR A 155 -8.56 7.90 -4.30
N GLU A 156 -8.39 6.64 -3.89
CA GLU A 156 -9.41 5.60 -4.06
C GLU A 156 -10.68 5.90 -3.23
N LYS A 157 -10.53 6.41 -2.00
CA LYS A 157 -11.67 6.81 -1.16
C LYS A 157 -12.48 7.95 -1.76
N PHE A 158 -11.82 8.97 -2.31
CA PHE A 158 -12.55 10.07 -2.94
C PHE A 158 -13.16 9.65 -4.28
N LYS A 159 -12.45 8.84 -5.07
CA LYS A 159 -12.97 8.28 -6.32
C LYS A 159 -14.25 7.47 -6.09
N PHE A 160 -14.29 6.67 -5.02
CA PHE A 160 -15.50 5.94 -4.63
C PHE A 160 -16.73 6.84 -4.50
N TRP A 161 -16.58 8.04 -3.92
CA TRP A 161 -17.70 8.98 -3.84
C TRP A 161 -18.16 9.48 -5.22
N LEU A 162 -17.22 9.78 -6.13
CA LEU A 162 -17.57 10.19 -7.50
C LEU A 162 -18.27 9.06 -8.28
N ASP A 163 -17.81 7.82 -8.10
CA ASP A 163 -18.37 6.64 -8.76
C ASP A 163 -19.75 6.25 -8.23
N THR A 164 -20.05 6.54 -6.96
CA THR A 164 -21.34 6.19 -6.36
C THR A 164 -22.45 7.20 -6.61
N LEU A 165 -22.11 8.46 -6.96
CA LEU A 165 -23.09 9.48 -7.28
C LEU A 165 -23.98 9.09 -8.47
N ARG A 166 -25.30 9.26 -8.29
CA ARG A 166 -26.33 9.21 -9.35
C ARG A 166 -26.64 10.62 -9.86
N ILE A 167 -27.24 10.70 -11.05
CA ILE A 167 -27.57 12.00 -11.67
C ILE A 167 -28.45 12.81 -10.72
N GLY A 168 -28.07 14.07 -10.48
CA GLY A 168 -28.73 14.99 -9.55
C GLY A 168 -28.22 14.91 -8.11
N GLU A 169 -27.54 13.83 -7.71
CA GLU A 169 -26.94 13.71 -6.39
C GLU A 169 -25.63 14.51 -6.29
N HIS A 170 -25.32 14.93 -5.07
CA HIS A 170 -24.12 15.69 -4.78
C HIS A 170 -23.36 15.14 -3.57
N ILE A 171 -22.09 15.50 -3.46
CA ILE A 171 -21.27 15.35 -2.27
C ILE A 171 -20.71 16.71 -1.85
N THR A 172 -20.44 16.83 -0.56
CA THR A 172 -19.60 17.87 0.02
C THR A 172 -18.15 17.42 -0.04
N TYR A 173 -17.23 18.29 -0.44
CA TYR A 173 -15.80 17.98 -0.42
C TYR A 173 -14.98 19.05 0.30
N LEU A 174 -13.81 18.61 0.78
CA LEU A 174 -12.70 19.44 1.21
C LEU A 174 -11.50 19.17 0.29
N ALA A 175 -10.73 20.22 -0.01
CA ALA A 175 -9.57 20.10 -0.89
C ALA A 175 -8.36 20.86 -0.35
N SER A 176 -7.18 20.30 -0.55
CA SER A 176 -5.91 21.00 -0.40
C SER A 176 -5.32 21.26 -1.79
N VAL A 177 -5.58 22.45 -2.29
CA VAL A 177 -5.06 22.96 -3.56
C VAL A 177 -4.18 24.17 -3.29
N THR A 178 -2.95 24.15 -3.77
CA THR A 178 -2.00 25.27 -3.70
C THR A 178 -1.75 25.83 -5.09
N SER A 179 -1.19 27.04 -5.16
CA SER A 179 -0.77 27.69 -6.41
C SER A 179 0.58 27.18 -6.95
N THR A 180 1.27 26.31 -6.21
CA THR A 180 2.60 25.79 -6.59
C THR A 180 2.46 24.56 -7.50
N SER A 181 3.20 24.55 -8.62
CA SER A 181 3.12 23.49 -9.65
C SER A 181 3.56 22.10 -9.18
N THR A 182 4.31 22.03 -8.07
CA THR A 182 4.85 20.79 -7.49
C THR A 182 3.90 20.10 -6.52
N HIS A 183 2.82 20.75 -6.11
CA HIS A 183 1.86 20.16 -5.16
C HIS A 183 0.88 19.23 -5.88
N THR A 184 0.66 18.05 -5.29
CA THR A 184 -0.38 17.12 -5.73
C THR A 184 -1.68 17.48 -4.99
N PRO A 185 -2.75 17.88 -5.70
CA PRO A 185 -4.02 18.19 -5.06
C PRO A 185 -4.59 16.99 -4.30
N THR A 186 -5.10 17.21 -3.09
CA THR A 186 -5.79 16.19 -2.31
C THR A 186 -7.25 16.57 -2.08
N PHE A 187 -8.11 15.55 -2.04
CA PHE A 187 -9.56 15.71 -1.91
C PHE A 187 -10.11 14.72 -0.89
N TYR A 188 -11.09 15.17 -0.11
CA TYR A 188 -11.79 14.32 0.85
C TYR A 188 -13.28 14.62 0.84
N SER A 189 -14.09 13.59 1.07
CA SER A 189 -15.53 13.69 1.25
C SER A 189 -16.00 12.68 2.28
N ALA A 190 -17.00 13.07 3.07
CA ALA A 190 -17.80 12.19 3.93
C ALA A 190 -19.24 12.09 3.41
N GLY A 191 -19.43 12.17 2.08
CA GLY A 191 -20.72 12.20 1.42
C GLY A 191 -21.35 13.59 1.46
N THR A 192 -22.61 13.69 1.91
CA THR A 192 -23.40 14.93 1.97
C THR A 192 -23.30 15.68 3.30
N LYS A 193 -22.40 15.27 4.20
CA LYS A 193 -22.22 15.93 5.49
C LYS A 193 -21.78 17.39 5.31
N PRO A 194 -22.12 18.31 6.25
CA PRO A 194 -21.63 19.69 6.22
C PRO A 194 -20.09 19.76 6.20
N HIS A 195 -19.52 20.88 5.72
CA HIS A 195 -18.06 21.05 5.61
C HIS A 195 -17.33 20.90 6.95
N GLU A 196 -17.90 21.43 8.04
CA GLU A 196 -17.33 21.31 9.39
C GLU A 196 -17.28 19.85 9.86
N VAL A 197 -18.39 19.11 9.69
CA VAL A 197 -18.46 17.68 10.03
C VAL A 197 -17.51 16.86 9.16
N THR A 198 -17.42 17.18 7.87
CA THR A 198 -16.48 16.56 6.93
C THR A 198 -15.03 16.82 7.36
N HIS A 199 -14.72 18.01 7.87
CA HIS A 199 -13.39 18.35 8.37
C HIS A 199 -13.05 17.56 9.62
N HIS A 200 -13.98 17.41 10.56
CA HIS A 200 -13.79 16.59 11.74
C HIS A 200 -13.51 15.11 11.40
N TYR A 201 -14.21 14.55 10.41
CA TYR A 201 -13.90 13.20 9.95
C TYR A 201 -12.52 13.11 9.28
N LEU A 202 -12.11 14.14 8.52
CA LEU A 202 -10.78 14.19 7.92
C LEU A 202 -9.66 14.14 8.98
N GLU A 203 -9.84 14.79 10.13
CA GLU A 203 -8.85 14.75 11.24
C GLU A 203 -8.63 13.35 11.81
N GLN A 204 -9.59 12.45 11.63
CA GLN A 204 -9.54 11.05 12.08
C GLN A 204 -9.00 10.09 11.01
N GLU A 205 -8.79 10.57 9.78
CA GLU A 205 -8.27 9.77 8.67
C GLU A 205 -6.74 9.65 8.74
N GLU A 206 -6.22 8.48 8.33
CA GLU A 206 -4.78 8.24 8.27
C GLU A 206 -4.03 9.17 7.29
N PHE A 207 -4.77 9.81 6.35
CA PHE A 207 -4.26 10.71 5.32
C PHE A 207 -4.70 12.17 5.52
N ALA A 208 -5.04 12.57 6.77
CA ALA A 208 -5.47 13.92 7.10
C ALA A 208 -4.57 15.01 6.50
N PHE A 209 -5.19 16.08 6.00
CA PHE A 209 -4.49 17.22 5.41
C PHE A 209 -5.19 18.53 5.79
N ASN A 210 -4.46 19.64 5.74
CA ASN A 210 -5.03 20.96 5.97
C ASN A 210 -5.79 21.42 4.71
N PRO A 211 -7.13 21.53 4.76
CA PRO A 211 -7.93 21.94 3.61
C PRO A 211 -7.76 23.44 3.34
N THR A 212 -7.61 23.81 2.07
CA THR A 212 -7.57 25.21 1.63
C THR A 212 -8.90 25.66 1.04
N HIS A 213 -9.74 24.72 0.61
CA HIS A 213 -11.04 24.98 0.00
C HIS A 213 -12.08 23.94 0.43
N GLY A 214 -13.34 24.33 0.42
CA GLY A 214 -14.49 23.42 0.46
C GLY A 214 -15.52 23.78 -0.61
N GLY A 215 -16.31 22.82 -1.03
CA GLY A 215 -17.36 23.03 -2.02
C GLY A 215 -18.26 21.82 -2.18
N HIS A 216 -18.96 21.77 -3.30
CA HIS A 216 -19.85 20.66 -3.64
C HIS A 216 -19.59 20.18 -5.07
N ILE A 217 -19.78 18.88 -5.26
CA ILE A 217 -19.70 18.23 -6.57
C ILE A 217 -21.02 17.53 -6.80
N LYS A 218 -21.71 17.84 -7.91
CA LYS A 218 -22.98 17.23 -8.30
C LYS A 218 -22.83 16.51 -9.63
N LEU A 219 -23.32 15.28 -9.74
CA LEU A 219 -23.38 14.60 -11.03
C LEU A 219 -24.48 15.23 -11.89
N ASN A 220 -24.11 15.82 -13.02
CA ASN A 220 -25.03 16.51 -13.92
C ASN A 220 -25.58 15.59 -15.01
N ALA A 221 -24.69 14.86 -15.68
CA ALA A 221 -25.03 14.00 -16.80
C ALA A 221 -24.00 12.89 -16.98
N ILE A 222 -24.34 11.90 -17.80
CA ILE A 222 -23.39 10.92 -18.34
C ILE A 222 -23.40 11.12 -19.87
N VAL A 223 -22.28 11.56 -20.42
CA VAL A 223 -22.12 11.87 -21.86
C VAL A 223 -21.03 10.95 -22.41
N ASP A 224 -21.34 10.18 -23.46
CA ASP A 224 -20.42 9.21 -24.05
C ASP A 224 -19.80 8.23 -23.02
N GLY A 225 -20.60 7.80 -22.05
CA GLY A 225 -20.17 6.91 -20.96
C GLY A 225 -19.32 7.59 -19.87
N LYS A 226 -19.04 8.89 -19.97
CA LYS A 226 -18.28 9.66 -18.97
C LYS A 226 -19.21 10.44 -18.07
N LYS A 227 -18.97 10.36 -16.76
CA LYS A 227 -19.66 11.20 -15.77
C LYS A 227 -19.20 12.64 -15.88
N GLN A 228 -20.15 13.55 -16.01
CA GLN A 228 -19.93 14.98 -16.05
C GLN A 228 -20.47 15.62 -14.76
N PHE A 229 -19.57 16.21 -13.99
CA PHE A 229 -19.86 16.80 -12.70
C PHE A 229 -19.88 18.33 -12.77
N ILE A 230 -20.83 18.94 -12.09
CA ILE A 230 -20.80 20.36 -11.77
C ILE A 230 -20.05 20.53 -10.45
N VAL A 231 -19.08 21.45 -10.43
CA VAL A 231 -18.21 21.70 -9.28
C VAL A 231 -18.29 23.16 -8.88
N ASP A 232 -18.56 23.41 -7.60
CA ASP A 232 -18.37 24.72 -6.98
C ASP A 232 -17.31 24.67 -5.89
N ALA A 233 -16.79 25.83 -5.49
CA ALA A 233 -15.87 25.98 -4.36
C ALA A 233 -16.48 26.85 -3.25
N GLY A 234 -17.80 26.75 -3.09
CA GLY A 234 -18.57 27.56 -2.15
C GLY A 234 -18.72 26.90 -0.79
N SER A 235 -17.85 27.23 0.16
CA SER A 235 -17.99 26.86 1.57
C SER A 235 -18.00 28.08 2.48
N ASN A 236 -18.93 28.13 3.44
CA ASN A 236 -18.95 29.14 4.50
C ASN A 236 -17.93 28.83 5.62
N TYR A 237 -17.43 27.58 5.67
CA TYR A 237 -16.50 27.12 6.70
C TYR A 237 -15.04 27.26 6.23
N ILE A 238 -14.71 26.72 5.05
CA ILE A 238 -13.37 26.81 4.44
C ILE A 238 -13.51 27.47 3.07
N GLY A 239 -13.71 28.80 3.05
CA GLY A 239 -13.88 29.57 1.82
C GLY A 239 -14.65 30.87 2.00
N ARG A 240 -15.28 31.36 0.92
CA ARG A 240 -16.09 32.59 0.88
C ARG A 240 -17.57 32.33 0.58
N GLY A 241 -18.01 31.08 0.66
CA GLY A 241 -19.40 30.69 0.44
C GLY A 241 -19.94 31.11 -0.91
N VAL A 242 -21.09 31.80 -0.90
CA VAL A 242 -21.75 32.32 -2.12
C VAL A 242 -20.88 33.33 -2.87
N LYS A 243 -19.92 33.99 -2.21
CA LYS A 243 -19.01 34.96 -2.82
C LYS A 243 -17.79 34.31 -3.50
N THR A 244 -17.70 32.98 -3.55
CA THR A 244 -16.61 32.30 -4.24
C THR A 244 -16.61 32.61 -5.74
N THR A 245 -15.46 33.02 -6.25
CA THR A 245 -15.29 33.41 -7.66
C THR A 245 -15.28 32.20 -8.60
N LEU A 246 -15.67 32.42 -9.86
CA LEU A 246 -15.51 31.41 -10.92
C LEU A 246 -14.04 31.01 -11.11
N PHE A 247 -13.10 31.92 -10.87
CA PHE A 247 -11.67 31.64 -10.95
C PHE A 247 -11.25 30.54 -9.95
N THR A 248 -11.71 30.64 -8.70
CA THR A 248 -11.48 29.61 -7.67
C THR A 248 -12.09 28.28 -8.08
N ALA A 249 -13.33 28.27 -8.57
CA ALA A 249 -13.98 27.03 -9.05
C ALA A 249 -13.22 26.39 -10.22
N LYS A 250 -12.67 27.20 -11.15
CA LYS A 250 -11.81 26.72 -12.25
C LYS A 250 -10.51 26.09 -11.75
N GLN A 251 -9.89 26.66 -10.71
CA GLN A 251 -8.70 26.06 -10.10
C GLN A 251 -9.02 24.67 -9.52
N ILE A 252 -10.14 24.52 -8.82
CA ILE A 252 -10.56 23.22 -8.30
C ILE A 252 -10.89 22.24 -9.43
N ALA A 253 -11.65 22.64 -10.45
CA ALA A 253 -11.99 21.78 -11.57
C ALA A 253 -10.74 21.31 -12.32
N THR A 254 -9.73 22.17 -12.47
CA THR A 254 -8.43 21.81 -13.06
C THR A 254 -7.68 20.79 -12.20
N ALA A 255 -7.66 20.98 -10.87
CA ALA A 255 -7.04 20.05 -9.94
C ALA A 255 -7.76 18.68 -9.93
N LEU A 256 -9.09 18.68 -9.96
CA LEU A 256 -9.91 17.46 -10.09
C LEU A 256 -9.65 16.76 -11.41
N LYS A 257 -9.54 17.49 -12.53
CA LYS A 257 -9.24 16.89 -13.84
C LYS A 257 -7.83 16.30 -13.89
N LYS A 258 -6.86 16.89 -13.19
CA LYS A 258 -5.51 16.34 -13.05
C LYS A 258 -5.52 15.05 -12.21
N ALA A 259 -6.31 15.01 -11.13
CA ALA A 259 -6.41 13.83 -10.27
C ALA A 259 -7.22 12.71 -10.94
N TYR A 260 -8.40 13.01 -11.47
CA TYR A 260 -9.37 12.05 -12.02
C TYR A 260 -9.65 12.33 -13.50
N PRO A 261 -8.71 12.01 -14.42
CA PRO A 261 -8.79 12.37 -15.83
C PRO A 261 -9.96 11.72 -16.59
N GLU A 262 -10.55 10.64 -16.05
CA GLU A 262 -11.68 9.91 -16.63
C GLU A 262 -13.01 10.67 -16.58
N TYR A 263 -13.16 11.65 -15.68
CA TYR A 263 -14.38 12.42 -15.51
C TYR A 263 -14.30 13.80 -16.16
N GLU A 264 -15.47 14.43 -16.35
CA GLU A 264 -15.57 15.83 -16.76
C GLU A 264 -16.02 16.70 -15.59
N PHE A 265 -15.41 17.88 -15.44
CA PHE A 265 -15.70 18.81 -14.35
C PHE A 265 -16.02 20.19 -14.90
N ILE A 266 -17.25 20.65 -14.68
CA ILE A 266 -17.76 21.96 -15.11
C ILE A 266 -17.75 22.90 -13.89
N PRO A 267 -16.90 23.94 -13.86
CA PRO A 267 -16.82 24.85 -12.74
C PRO A 267 -17.97 25.87 -12.74
N LEU A 268 -18.58 26.10 -11.58
CA LEU A 268 -19.56 27.17 -11.35
C LEU A 268 -19.14 28.06 -10.18
N ALA A 269 -19.50 29.34 -10.26
CA ALA A 269 -19.28 30.30 -9.18
C ALA A 269 -20.24 30.06 -7.99
N GLY A 270 -19.88 30.59 -6.81
CA GLY A 270 -20.72 30.53 -5.62
C GLY A 270 -20.99 29.09 -5.15
N ARG A 271 -22.27 28.74 -4.95
CA ARG A 271 -22.77 27.41 -4.54
C ARG A 271 -23.60 26.73 -5.65
N GLY A 272 -23.18 26.92 -6.90
CA GLY A 272 -23.95 26.47 -8.07
C GLY A 272 -24.15 24.96 -8.18
N ALA A 273 -23.30 24.14 -7.55
CA ALA A 273 -23.47 22.69 -7.53
C ALA A 273 -24.49 22.25 -6.46
N PHE A 274 -24.57 22.96 -5.34
CA PHE A 274 -25.52 22.71 -4.25
C PHE A 274 -26.95 23.22 -4.54
N GLY A 275 -27.08 24.29 -5.34
CA GLY A 275 -28.37 24.96 -5.59
C GLY A 275 -28.70 26.03 -4.55
N VAL A 276 -29.57 26.98 -4.90
CA VAL A 276 -29.88 28.18 -4.09
C VAL A 276 -30.84 27.90 -2.92
N GLN A 277 -31.49 26.73 -2.88
CA GLN A 277 -32.51 26.39 -1.88
C GLN A 277 -32.04 25.27 -0.94
N GLN A 278 -31.28 25.65 0.09
CA GLN A 278 -31.36 25.10 1.46
C GLN A 278 -30.23 25.74 2.28
N SER A 279 -30.53 26.90 2.86
CA SER A 279 -29.78 27.45 3.98
C SER A 279 -30.21 26.71 5.25
N TYR A 280 -29.29 25.94 5.84
CA TYR A 280 -29.29 25.72 7.29
C TYR A 280 -28.72 26.97 7.96
#